data_AF-A4CVZ5-F1
#
_entry.id   AF-A4CVZ5-F1
#
_cell.length_a   1.000
_cell.length_b   1.000
_cell.length_c   1.000
_cell.angle_alpha   90.00
_cell.angle_beta   90.00
_cell.angle_gamma   90.00
#
_symmetry.space_group_name_H-M   'P 1'
#
loop_
_entity.id
_entity.type
_entity.pdbx_description
1 polymer ?
#
loop_
_entity_poly.entity_id
_entity_poly.type
_entity_poly.pdbx_seq_one_letter_code
_entity_poly.pdbx_strand_id
1 'polypeptide(L)' 'MDQQERDNWMRIMESMEASGDTDSAFYRRAKAISDGEPDPMLEMESES' A
#
# COMPACT_ATOMS: atom_id res chain seq x y z
N MET A 1 -5.45 -3.33 10.38
CA MET A 1 -4.33 -4.01 9.73
C MET A 1 -3.34 -4.46 10.80
N ASP A 2 -2.93 -5.73 10.79
CA ASP A 2 -1.94 -6.25 11.76
C ASP A 2 -0.47 -6.00 11.31
N GLN A 3 0.51 -6.47 12.09
CA GLN A 3 1.94 -6.30 11.75
C GLN A 3 2.34 -7.13 10.53
N GLN A 4 1.79 -8.34 10.38
CA GLN A 4 2.13 -9.22 9.26
C GLN A 4 1.63 -8.65 7.95
N GLU A 5 0.41 -8.10 7.95
CA GLU A 5 -0.15 -7.40 6.79
C GLU A 5 0.69 -6.18 6.42
N ARG A 6 1.11 -5.36 7.38
CA ARG A 6 2.01 -4.20 7.13
C ARG A 6 3.35 -4.64 6.54
N ASP A 7 3.97 -5.68 7.10
CA ASP A 7 5.24 -6.21 6.58
C ASP A 7 5.10 -6.72 5.14
N ASN A 8 3.95 -7.29 4.78
CA ASN A 8 3.67 -7.73 3.41
C ASN A 8 3.55 -6.52 2.46
N TRP A 9 2.86 -5.46 2.87
CA TRP A 9 2.74 -4.23 2.09
C TRP A 9 4.09 -3.54 1.88
N MET A 10 4.96 -3.55 2.90
CA MET A 10 6.33 -3.05 2.79
C MET A 10 7.13 -3.80 1.72
N ARG A 11 7.07 -5.14 1.69
CA ARG A 11 7.76 -5.93 0.65
C ARG A 11 7.22 -5.66 -0.76
N ILE A 12 5.90 -5.43 -0.89
CA ILE A 12 5.29 -5.06 -2.17
C ILE A 12 5.81 -3.69 -2.60
N MET A 13 5.80 -2.69 -1.72
CA MET A 13 6.32 -1.36 -1.98
C MET A 13 7.79 -1.42 -2.44
N GLU A 14 8.66 -2.12 -1.71
CA GLU A 14 10.08 -2.29 -2.05
C GLU A 14 10.28 -2.89 -3.45
N SER A 15 9.47 -3.90 -3.81
CA SER A 15 9.50 -4.52 -5.15
C SER A 15 9.10 -3.53 -6.25
N MET A 16 8.11 -2.68 -5.98
CA MET A 16 7.64 -1.65 -6.91
C MET A 16 8.66 -0.50 -7.06
N GLU A 17 9.35 -0.11 -5.97
CA GLU A 17 10.45 0.85 -6.05
C GLU A 17 11.61 0.30 -6.87
N ALA A 18 11.96 -0.97 -6.68
CA ALA A 18 13.02 -1.64 -7.43
C ALA A 18 12.70 -1.76 -8.95
N SER A 19 11.41 -1.84 -9.31
CA SER A 19 10.97 -1.89 -10.71
C SER A 19 10.74 -0.50 -11.33
N GLY A 20 10.67 0.55 -10.51
CA GLY A 20 10.32 1.91 -10.92
C GLY A 20 8.82 2.18 -11.03
N ASP A 21 7.95 1.23 -10.68
CA ASP A 21 6.48 1.40 -10.69
C ASP A 21 6.01 2.18 -9.44
N THR A 22 6.35 3.47 -9.41
CA THR A 22 6.06 4.37 -8.28
C THR A 22 4.88 5.32 -8.53
N ASP A 23 4.22 5.19 -9.68
CA ASP A 23 3.10 6.06 -10.09
C ASP A 23 1.74 5.34 -10.04
N SER A 24 1.70 4.03 -9.80
CA SER A 24 0.44 3.28 -9.73
C SER A 24 -0.32 3.54 -8.43
N ALA A 25 -1.64 3.34 -8.47
CA ALA A 25 -2.49 3.41 -7.28
C ALA A 25 -2.10 2.34 -6.24
N PHE A 26 -1.61 1.19 -6.69
CA PHE A 26 -1.09 0.14 -5.83
C PHE A 26 0.15 0.58 -5.07
N TYR A 27 1.10 1.27 -5.72
CA TYR A 27 2.27 1.81 -5.02
C TYR A 27 1.86 2.81 -3.95
N ARG A 28 1.00 3.77 -4.30
CA ARG A 28 0.51 4.78 -3.33
C ARG A 28 -0.17 4.13 -2.12
N ARG A 29 -0.97 3.09 -2.35
CA ARG A 29 -1.60 2.29 -1.29
C ARG A 29 -0.56 1.58 -0.42
N ALA A 30 0.38 0.87 -1.04
CA ALA A 30 1.43 0.12 -0.35
C ALA A 30 2.29 1.04 0.52
N LYS A 31 2.64 2.22 -0.01
CA LYS A 31 3.40 3.24 0.70
C LYS A 31 2.65 3.79 1.90
N ALA A 32 1.39 4.22 1.74
CA ALA A 32 0.58 4.73 2.84
C ALA A 32 0.50 3.71 3.99
N ILE A 33 0.16 2.47 3.66
CA ILE A 33 0.08 1.39 4.65
C ILE A 33 1.43 1.13 5.35
N SER A 34 2.53 1.16 4.60
CA SER A 34 3.88 0.94 5.14
C SER A 34 4.32 2.07 6.07
N ASP A 35 3.91 3.31 5.77
CA ASP A 35 4.14 4.50 6.60
C ASP A 35 3.22 4.53 7.85
N GLY A 36 2.32 3.56 8.00
CA GLY A 36 1.37 3.48 9.11
C GLY A 36 0.12 4.35 8.93
N GLU A 37 -0.06 4.91 7.73
CA GLU A 37 -1.25 5.66 7.36
C GLU A 37 -2.43 4.71 7.06
N PRO A 38 -3.68 5.19 7.16
CA PRO A 38 -4.84 4.44 6.73
C PRO A 38 -4.74 4.00 5.26
N ASP A 39 -5.33 2.85 4.93
CA ASP A 39 -5.41 2.40 3.55
C ASP A 39 -6.29 3.37 2.73
N PRO A 40 -5.72 4.09 1.74
CA PRO A 40 -6.42 5.14 1.00
C PRO A 40 -7.53 4.59 0.09
N MET A 41 -7.59 3.27 -0.12
CA MET A 41 -8.61 2.63 -0.95
C MET A 41 -9.75 2.01 -0.10
N LEU A 42 -9.63 2.00 1.23
CA LEU A 42 -10.61 1.36 2.12
C LEU A 42 -11.96 2.09 2.13
N GLU A 43 -11.96 3.42 1.99
CA GLU A 43 -13.20 4.22 1.95
C GLU A 43 -13.97 4.02 0.63
N MET A 44 -13.28 3.72 -0.47
CA MET A 44 -13.93 3.57 -1.79
C MET A 44 -14.70 2.26 -1.97
N GLU A 45 -14.43 1.23 -1.17
CA GLU A 45 -15.18 -0.04 -1.21
C GLU A 45 -16.52 0.05 -0.44
N SER A 46 -16.72 1.12 0.34
CA SER A 46 -17.93 1.30 1.17
C SER A 46 -19.08 2.02 0.46
N GLU A 47 -18.85 2.54 -0.76
CA GLU A 47 -19.85 3.26 -1.57
C GLU A 47 -20.30 2.49 -2.84
N SER A 48 -19.98 1.19 -2.93
CA SER A 48 -20.35 0.31 -4.05
C SER A 48 -21.63 -0.50 -3.81
#